data_AF-A0A932BZ06-F1
#
_entry.id   AF-A0A932BZ06-F1
#
_cell.length_a   1.000
_cell.length_b   1.000
_cell.length_c   1.000
_cell.angle_alpha   90.00
_cell.angle_beta   90.00
_cell.angle_gamma   90.00
#
_symmetry.space_group_name_H-M   'P 1'
#
loop_
_entity.id
_entity.type
_entity.pdbx_description
1 polymer ?
#
loop_
_entity_poly.entity_id
_entity_poly.type
_entity_poly.pdbx_seq_one_letter_code
_entity_poly.pdbx_strand_id
1 'polypeptide(L)'
;MKPLGSLLLAAWLGAALLFAASVAPAAFAVLPARALAGALVGRILPVVFVAGMGTAVLAFALDRPLGRDIPARVRAGALAVVAIACGVAQFVIAPRIGALRAEMGPVIEALAVDDPRRRAFGQLHAISVAWLGLAMLAAALAVGAAAWSGRRSAVPSAP
;
A
#
# COMPACT_ATOMS: atom_id res chain seq x y z
N MET A 1 -21.78 -16.62 -2.12
CA MET A 1 -20.62 -16.82 -1.23
C MET A 1 -20.07 -15.45 -0.87
N LYS A 2 -19.68 -15.19 0.40
CA LYS A 2 -19.03 -13.91 0.76
C LYS A 2 -17.72 -13.81 -0.05
N PRO A 3 -17.42 -12.67 -0.70
CA PRO A 3 -16.25 -12.57 -1.57
C PRO A 3 -14.97 -12.66 -0.73
N LEU A 4 -14.36 -13.85 -0.71
CA LEU A 4 -13.13 -14.13 0.02
C LEU A 4 -12.01 -13.16 -0.37
N GLY A 5 -11.99 -12.74 -1.64
CA GLY A 5 -11.07 -11.71 -2.13
C GLY A 5 -11.22 -10.36 -1.42
N SER A 6 -12.46 -9.96 -1.10
CA SER A 6 -12.71 -8.71 -0.38
C SER A 6 -12.28 -8.78 1.08
N LEU A 7 -12.39 -9.95 1.72
CA LEU A 7 -11.89 -10.16 3.09
C LEU A 7 -10.36 -10.07 3.13
N LEU A 8 -9.68 -10.73 2.19
CA LEU A 8 -8.22 -10.68 2.08
C LEU A 8 -7.71 -9.26 1.84
N LEU A 9 -8.37 -8.52 0.94
CA LEU A 9 -8.02 -7.14 0.66
C LEU A 9 -8.28 -6.21 1.85
N ALA A 10 -9.38 -6.41 2.59
CA ALA A 10 -9.67 -5.67 3.81
C ALA A 10 -8.65 -5.96 4.92
N ALA A 11 -8.22 -7.22 5.07
CA ALA A 11 -7.18 -7.61 6.01
C ALA A 11 -5.84 -6.94 5.66
N TRP A 12 -5.46 -6.93 4.38
CA TRP A 12 -4.26 -6.21 3.92
C TRP A 12 -4.36 -4.70 4.19
N LEU A 13 -5.50 -4.08 3.87
CA LEU A 13 -5.74 -2.65 4.11
C LEU A 13 -5.59 -2.31 5.61
N GLY A 14 -6.16 -3.14 6.48
CA GLY A 14 -6.01 -2.98 7.93
C GLY A 14 -4.56 -3.09 8.39
N ALA A 15 -3.81 -4.08 7.88
CA ALA A 15 -2.39 -4.22 8.18
C ALA A 15 -1.55 -3.03 7.67
N ALA A 16 -1.83 -2.53 6.47
CA ALA A 16 -1.17 -1.35 5.90
C ALA A 16 -1.45 -0.08 6.71
N LEU A 17 -2.70 0.13 7.14
CA LEU A 17 -3.10 1.24 8.01
C LEU A 17 -2.41 1.16 9.38
N LEU A 18 -2.46 0.00 10.04
CA LEU A 18 -1.75 -0.22 11.31
C LEU A 18 -0.26 0.07 11.17
N PHE A 19 0.35 -0.41 10.09
CA PHE A 19 1.76 -0.17 9.83
C PHE A 19 2.07 1.32 9.65
N ALA A 20 1.35 2.00 8.76
CA ALA A 20 1.63 3.39 8.40
C ALA A 20 1.26 4.38 9.51
N ALA A 21 0.12 4.18 10.19
CA ALA A 21 -0.40 5.12 11.17
C ALA A 21 0.12 4.87 12.60
N SER A 22 0.61 3.67 12.91
CA SER A 22 1.01 3.31 14.27
C SER A 22 2.41 2.72 14.34
N VAL A 23 2.69 1.63 13.63
CA VAL A 23 3.97 0.91 13.79
C VAL A 23 5.16 1.76 13.36
N ALA A 24 5.11 2.38 12.17
CA ALA A 24 6.20 3.22 11.69
C ALA A 24 6.43 4.46 12.58
N PRO A 25 5.40 5.27 12.94
CA PRO A 25 5.57 6.37 13.89
C PRO A 25 6.12 5.92 15.25
N ALA A 26 5.62 4.82 15.82
CA ALA A 26 6.09 4.29 17.09
C ALA A 26 7.56 3.84 17.02
N ALA A 27 7.97 3.20 15.92
CA ALA A 27 9.37 2.82 15.72
C ALA A 27 10.30 4.05 15.73
N PHE A 28 9.91 5.13 15.05
CA PHE A 28 10.70 6.38 15.05
C PHE A 28 10.64 7.15 16.38
N ALA A 29 9.64 6.91 17.22
CA ALA A 29 9.51 7.54 18.53
C ALA A 29 10.27 6.81 19.64
N VAL A 30 10.33 5.47 19.59
CA VAL A 30 10.81 4.64 20.70
C VAL A 30 12.23 4.10 20.47
N LEU A 31 12.65 3.88 19.23
CA LEU A 31 13.99 3.34 18.97
C LEU A 31 15.08 4.38 19.25
N PRO A 32 16.23 3.97 19.82
CA PRO A 32 17.28 4.89 20.28
C PRO A 32 18.01 5.59 19.13
N ALA A 33 17.89 5.09 17.89
CA ALA A 33 18.46 5.70 16.71
C ALA A 33 17.48 5.65 15.54
N ARG A 34 17.34 6.77 14.81
CA ARG A 34 16.48 6.88 13.62
C ARG A 34 16.90 5.92 12.50
N ALA A 35 18.19 5.62 12.41
CA ALA A 35 18.72 4.60 11.49
C ALA A 35 18.14 3.20 11.77
N LEU A 36 17.98 2.83 13.05
CA LEU A 36 17.37 1.54 13.44
C LEU A 36 15.88 1.51 13.08
N ALA A 37 15.16 2.59 13.31
CA ALA A 37 13.76 2.71 12.88
C ALA A 37 13.62 2.60 11.36
N GLY A 38 14.49 3.28 10.61
CA GLY A 38 14.57 3.18 9.16
C GLY A 38 14.88 1.76 8.67
N ALA A 39 15.76 1.03 9.36
CA ALA A 39 16.08 -0.36 9.04
C ALA A 39 14.88 -1.30 9.31
N LEU A 40 14.20 -1.14 10.45
CA LEU A 40 12.99 -1.90 10.79
C LEU A 40 11.88 -1.67 9.76
N VAL A 41 11.56 -0.40 9.49
CA VAL A 41 10.56 0.00 8.48
C VAL A 41 10.96 -0.52 7.09
N GLY A 42 12.24 -0.42 6.73
CA GLY A 42 12.78 -0.92 5.47
C GLY A 42 12.70 -2.45 5.32
N ARG A 43 12.70 -3.20 6.43
CA ARG A 43 12.54 -4.66 6.42
C ARG A 43 11.09 -5.11 6.26
N ILE A 44 10.14 -4.34 6.78
CA ILE A 44 8.70 -4.64 6.78
C ILE A 44 8.02 -4.16 5.49
N LEU A 45 8.39 -2.99 4.97
CA LEU A 45 7.78 -2.39 3.77
C LEU A 45 7.69 -3.35 2.56
N PRO A 46 8.74 -4.12 2.21
CA PRO A 46 8.66 -5.11 1.14
C PRO A 46 7.55 -6.14 1.33
N VAL A 47 7.35 -6.60 2.57
CA VAL A 47 6.28 -7.56 2.91
C VAL A 47 4.92 -6.91 2.67
N VAL A 48 4.73 -5.67 3.10
CA VAL A 48 3.47 -4.92 2.91
C VAL A 48 3.16 -4.74 1.42
N PHE A 49 4.12 -4.31 0.61
CA PHE A 49 3.91 -4.10 -0.82
C PHE A 49 3.67 -5.41 -1.59
N VAL A 50 4.49 -6.44 -1.35
CA VAL A 50 4.32 -7.73 -2.03
C VAL A 50 3.01 -8.39 -1.62
N ALA A 51 2.63 -8.34 -0.34
CA ALA A 51 1.33 -8.81 0.12
C ALA A 51 0.18 -8.01 -0.51
N GLY A 52 0.32 -6.69 -0.69
CA GLY A 52 -0.69 -5.85 -1.34
C GLY A 52 -0.92 -6.23 -2.80
N MET A 53 0.17 -6.45 -3.53
CA MET A 53 0.09 -6.94 -4.91
C MET A 53 -0.54 -8.35 -4.97
N GLY A 54 -0.11 -9.27 -4.10
CA GLY A 54 -0.64 -10.63 -4.06
C GLY A 54 -2.13 -10.68 -3.70
N THR A 55 -2.55 -9.93 -2.68
CA THR A 55 -3.95 -9.85 -2.28
C THR A 55 -4.83 -9.18 -3.34
N ALA A 56 -4.34 -8.18 -4.06
CA ALA A 56 -5.08 -7.58 -5.18
C ALA A 56 -5.31 -8.58 -6.33
N VAL A 57 -4.27 -9.32 -6.72
CA VAL A 57 -4.37 -10.37 -7.75
C VAL A 57 -5.31 -11.49 -7.31
N LEU A 58 -5.16 -11.98 -6.08
CA LEU A 58 -6.00 -13.04 -5.53
C LEU A 58 -7.46 -12.58 -5.41
N ALA A 59 -7.71 -11.34 -4.98
CA ALA A 59 -9.04 -10.78 -4.91
C ALA A 59 -9.70 -10.65 -6.28
N PHE A 60 -8.93 -10.26 -7.30
CA PHE A 60 -9.41 -10.23 -8.69
C PHE A 60 -9.78 -11.65 -9.18
N ALA A 61 -8.93 -12.64 -8.92
CA ALA A 61 -9.13 -14.02 -9.35
C ALA A 61 -10.33 -14.70 -8.66
N LEU A 62 -10.50 -14.47 -7.36
CA LEU A 62 -11.57 -15.07 -6.54
C LEU A 62 -12.93 -14.44 -6.78
N ASP A 63 -12.99 -13.10 -6.81
CA ASP A 63 -14.27 -12.39 -6.85
C ASP A 63 -14.73 -12.12 -8.29
N ARG A 64 -13.86 -12.33 -9.29
CA ARG A 64 -14.11 -12.20 -10.74
C ARG A 64 -15.03 -11.01 -11.08
N PRO A 65 -14.59 -9.76 -10.85
CA PRO A 65 -15.40 -8.56 -11.09
C PRO A 65 -15.52 -8.24 -12.59
N LEU A 66 -15.96 -9.20 -13.40
CA LEU A 66 -16.07 -9.13 -14.87
C LEU A 66 -17.46 -8.67 -15.34
N GLY A 67 -18.32 -8.25 -14.40
CA GLY A 67 -19.63 -7.66 -14.70
C GLY A 67 -19.50 -6.39 -15.55
N ARG A 68 -20.52 -6.12 -16.38
CA ARG A 68 -20.57 -4.89 -17.19
C ARG A 68 -21.08 -3.69 -16.40
N ASP A 69 -21.55 -3.90 -15.17
CA ASP A 69 -22.04 -2.86 -14.28
C ASP A 69 -20.90 -2.01 -13.71
N ILE A 70 -21.21 -0.75 -13.39
CA ILE A 70 -20.25 0.23 -12.91
C ILE A 70 -19.48 -0.26 -11.67
N PRO A 71 -20.12 -0.85 -10.63
CA PRO A 71 -19.42 -1.35 -9.45
C PRO A 71 -18.34 -2.40 -9.77
N ALA A 72 -18.61 -3.33 -10.69
CA ALA A 72 -17.64 -4.35 -11.09
C ALA A 72 -16.42 -3.72 -11.78
N ARG A 73 -16.64 -2.78 -12.71
CA ARG A 73 -15.56 -2.05 -13.40
C ARG A 73 -14.72 -1.21 -12.43
N VAL A 74 -15.38 -0.48 -11.52
CA VAL A 74 -14.70 0.30 -10.47
C VAL A 74 -13.83 -0.61 -9.60
N ARG A 75 -14.37 -1.76 -9.17
CA ARG A 75 -13.62 -2.74 -8.37
C ARG A 75 -12.41 -3.27 -9.13
N ALA A 76 -12.58 -3.69 -10.39
CA ALA A 76 -11.49 -4.19 -11.23
C ALA A 76 -10.38 -3.14 -11.40
N GLY A 77 -10.73 -1.90 -11.74
CA GLY A 77 -9.78 -0.80 -11.87
C GLY A 77 -9.06 -0.48 -10.56
N ALA A 78 -9.78 -0.46 -9.44
CA ALA A 78 -9.20 -0.22 -8.13
C ALA A 78 -8.20 -1.33 -7.72
N LEU A 79 -8.52 -2.61 -7.96
CA LEU A 79 -7.59 -3.73 -7.74
C LEU A 79 -6.32 -3.60 -8.59
N ALA A 80 -6.45 -3.18 -9.85
CA ALA A 80 -5.29 -2.91 -10.71
C ALA A 80 -4.42 -1.77 -10.15
N VAL A 81 -5.03 -0.69 -9.65
CA VAL A 81 -4.30 0.41 -8.99
C VAL A 81 -3.56 -0.07 -7.75
N VAL A 82 -4.15 -0.93 -6.90
CA VAL A 82 -3.45 -1.51 -5.74
C VAL A 82 -2.20 -2.26 -6.19
N ALA A 83 -2.34 -3.16 -7.18
CA ALA A 83 -1.23 -3.98 -7.68
C ALA A 83 -0.11 -3.12 -8.28
N ILE A 84 -0.46 -2.15 -9.14
CA ILE A 84 0.50 -1.25 -9.78
C ILE A 84 1.19 -0.36 -8.75
N ALA A 85 0.43 0.25 -7.83
CA ALA A 85 0.99 1.14 -6.83
C ALA A 85 2.00 0.44 -5.92
N CYS A 86 1.64 -0.75 -5.42
CA CYS A 86 2.55 -1.59 -4.65
C CYS A 86 3.76 -2.04 -5.47
N GLY A 87 3.56 -2.43 -6.74
CA GLY A 87 4.64 -2.84 -7.63
C GLY A 87 5.64 -1.71 -7.92
N VAL A 88 5.15 -0.52 -8.25
CA VAL A 88 6.00 0.65 -8.49
C VAL A 88 6.75 1.04 -7.23
N ALA A 89 6.08 1.09 -6.07
CA ALA A 89 6.74 1.41 -4.81
C ALA A 89 7.87 0.42 -4.49
N GLN A 90 7.63 -0.88 -4.67
CA GLN A 90 8.56 -1.93 -4.30
C GLN A 90 9.70 -2.14 -5.29
N PHE A 91 9.42 -2.11 -6.60
CA PHE A 91 10.38 -2.50 -7.62
C PHE A 91 11.01 -1.30 -8.34
N VAL A 92 10.46 -0.09 -8.20
CA VAL A 92 11.00 1.13 -8.80
C VAL A 92 11.51 2.09 -7.74
N ILE A 93 10.71 2.39 -6.72
CA ILE A 93 11.05 3.43 -5.72
C ILE A 93 12.00 2.88 -4.65
N ALA A 94 11.71 1.71 -4.07
CA ALA A 94 12.52 1.14 -3.01
C ALA A 94 14.00 0.89 -3.40
N PRO A 95 14.32 0.38 -4.61
CA PRO A 95 15.71 0.23 -5.03
C PRO A 95 16.46 1.56 -5.13
N ARG A 96 15.80 2.63 -5.59
CA ARG A 96 16.38 3.99 -5.65
C ARG A 96 16.70 4.52 -4.27
N ILE A 97 15.79 4.31 -3.31
CA ILE A 97 16.05 4.67 -1.90
C ILE A 97 17.21 3.84 -1.33
N GLY A 98 17.28 2.54 -1.67
CA GLY A 98 18.35 1.64 -1.24
C GLY A 98 19.73 2.09 -1.76
N ALA A 99 19.83 2.38 -3.05
CA ALA A 99 21.06 2.90 -3.67
C ALA A 99 21.51 4.21 -3.03
N LEU A 100 20.59 5.16 -2.85
CA LEU A 100 20.89 6.44 -2.22
C LEU A 100 21.35 6.26 -0.76
N ARG A 101 20.75 5.33 -0.01
CA ARG A 101 21.21 5.00 1.35
C ARG A 101 22.60 4.40 1.39
N ALA A 102 22.98 3.60 0.38
CA ALA A 102 24.33 3.06 0.29
C ALA A 102 25.38 4.17 0.09
N GLU A 103 25.04 5.25 -0.61
CA GLU A 103 25.92 6.41 -0.84
C GLU A 103 26.05 7.35 0.37
N MET A 104 24.99 7.45 1.19
CA MET A 104 24.96 8.34 2.36
C MET A 104 25.52 7.69 3.63
N GLY A 105 25.54 6.36 3.69
CA GLY A 105 25.83 5.61 4.91
C GLY A 105 24.61 5.55 5.87
N PRO A 106 24.80 4.96 7.07
CA PRO A 106 23.69 4.61 7.96
C PRO A 106 23.04 5.81 8.67
N VAL A 107 23.74 6.94 8.82
CA VAL A 107 23.29 8.11 9.59
C VAL A 107 22.98 9.27 8.64
N ILE A 108 21.74 9.32 8.15
CA ILE A 108 21.29 10.35 7.19
C ILE A 108 21.39 11.76 7.81
N GLU A 109 21.16 11.87 9.12
CA GLU A 109 21.19 13.13 9.86
C GLU A 109 22.60 13.73 10.00
N ALA A 110 23.67 12.96 9.71
CA ALA A 110 25.03 13.47 9.68
C ALA A 110 25.29 14.37 8.46
N LEU A 111 24.43 14.28 7.42
CA LEU A 111 24.50 15.15 6.25
C LEU A 111 23.87 16.52 6.55
N ALA A 112 24.45 17.57 5.98
CA ALA A 112 23.89 18.91 6.03
C ALA A 112 22.46 18.94 5.48
N VAL A 113 21.62 19.84 6.00
CA VAL A 113 20.19 19.89 5.66
C VAL A 113 19.96 20.18 4.17
N ASP A 114 20.87 20.92 3.55
CA ASP A 114 20.87 21.29 2.14
C ASP A 114 21.57 20.27 1.21
N ASP A 115 22.21 19.24 1.79
CA ASP A 115 22.89 18.17 1.04
C ASP A 115 21.90 17.57 0.00
N PRO A 116 22.28 17.55 -1.29
CA PRO A 116 21.40 17.10 -2.35
C PRO A 116 20.92 15.64 -2.16
N ARG A 117 21.74 14.77 -1.56
CA ARG A 117 21.37 13.38 -1.28
C ARG A 117 20.31 13.28 -0.20
N ARG A 118 20.43 14.09 0.87
CA ARG A 118 19.43 14.16 1.93
C ARG A 118 18.08 14.64 1.40
N ARG A 119 18.08 15.65 0.51
CA ARG A 119 16.86 16.13 -0.18
C ARG A 119 16.26 15.07 -1.10
N ALA A 120 17.08 14.42 -1.92
CA ALA A 120 16.63 13.34 -2.80
C ALA A 120 16.02 12.17 -2.02
N PHE A 121 16.60 11.82 -0.87
CA PHE A 121 16.05 10.80 0.02
C PHE A 121 14.67 11.20 0.55
N GLY A 122 14.53 12.44 1.03
CA GLY A 122 13.24 12.96 1.51
C GLY A 122 12.15 12.92 0.44
N GLN A 123 12.49 13.29 -0.80
CA GLN A 123 11.58 13.24 -1.94
C GLN A 123 11.17 11.80 -2.29
N LEU A 124 12.13 10.89 -2.45
CA LEU A 124 11.83 9.49 -2.75
C LEU A 124 11.04 8.81 -1.61
N HIS A 125 11.34 9.13 -0.36
CA HIS A 125 10.59 8.65 0.79
C HIS A 125 9.14 9.12 0.75
N ALA A 126 8.89 10.42 0.52
CA ALA A 126 7.55 10.96 0.38
C ALA A 126 6.78 10.33 -0.80
N ILE A 127 7.44 10.12 -1.93
CA ILE A 127 6.87 9.41 -3.09
C ILE A 127 6.48 7.98 -2.71
N SER A 128 7.33 7.25 -1.99
CA SER A 128 7.02 5.89 -1.52
C SER A 128 5.80 5.86 -0.60
N VAL A 129 5.68 6.84 0.31
CA VAL A 129 4.52 6.97 1.21
C VAL A 129 3.25 7.27 0.40
N ALA A 130 3.34 8.17 -0.60
CA ALA A 130 2.22 8.50 -1.48
C ALA A 130 1.72 7.28 -2.27
N TRP A 131 2.62 6.42 -2.77
CA TRP A 131 2.24 5.17 -3.44
C TRP A 131 1.53 4.19 -2.51
N LEU A 132 2.01 4.04 -1.26
CA LEU A 132 1.30 3.23 -0.26
C LEU A 132 -0.08 3.82 0.04
N GLY A 133 -0.18 5.14 0.19
CA GLY A 133 -1.45 5.85 0.36
C GLY A 133 -2.44 5.61 -0.77
N LEU A 134 -1.97 5.73 -2.02
CA LEU A 134 -2.78 5.44 -3.21
C LEU A 134 -3.28 4.00 -3.22
N ALA A 135 -2.42 3.03 -2.89
CA ALA A 135 -2.81 1.63 -2.80
C ALA A 135 -3.88 1.40 -1.71
N MET A 136 -3.75 2.03 -0.54
CA MET A 136 -4.76 1.94 0.53
C MET A 136 -6.11 2.54 0.12
N LEU A 137 -6.11 3.72 -0.52
CA LEU A 137 -7.33 4.36 -1.02
C LEU A 137 -8.02 3.51 -2.09
N ALA A 138 -7.26 2.94 -3.02
CA ALA A 138 -7.78 2.04 -4.03
C ALA A 138 -8.35 0.74 -3.40
N ALA A 139 -7.68 0.17 -2.40
CA ALA A 139 -8.19 -0.99 -1.69
C ALA A 139 -9.51 -0.69 -0.96
N ALA A 140 -9.61 0.47 -0.29
CA ALA A 140 -10.86 0.91 0.34
C ALA A 140 -12.00 1.07 -0.67
N LEU A 141 -11.72 1.67 -1.84
CA LEU A 141 -12.68 1.80 -2.94
C LEU A 141 -13.14 0.43 -3.45
N ALA A 142 -12.22 -0.52 -3.65
CA ALA A 142 -12.54 -1.86 -4.12
C ALA A 142 -13.44 -2.61 -3.12
N VAL A 143 -13.14 -2.54 -1.81
CA VAL A 143 -13.96 -3.13 -0.74
C VAL A 143 -15.35 -2.48 -0.72
N GLY A 144 -15.42 -1.14 -0.81
CA GLY A 144 -16.68 -0.40 -0.85
C GLY A 144 -17.57 -0.78 -2.05
N ALA A 145 -16.97 -0.93 -3.24
CA ALA A 145 -17.68 -1.35 -4.45
C ALA A 145 -18.24 -2.79 -4.34
N ALA A 146 -17.50 -3.71 -3.73
CA ALA A 146 -17.98 -5.06 -3.45
C ALA A 146 -19.14 -5.05 -2.44
N ALA A 147 -19.03 -4.28 -1.35
CA ALA A 147 -20.10 -4.17 -0.37
C ALA A 147 -21.38 -3.55 -0.97
N TRP A 148 -21.23 -2.57 -1.87
CA TRP A 148 -22.34 -1.94 -2.56
C TRP A 148 -23.09 -2.90 -3.50
N SER A 149 -22.35 -3.64 -4.34
CA SER A 149 -22.96 -4.62 -5.25
C SER A 149 -23.74 -5.70 -4.48
N GLY A 150 -23.17 -6.21 -3.38
CA GLY A 150 -23.85 -7.17 -2.51
C GLY A 150 -25.17 -6.65 -1.92
N ARG A 151 -25.26 -5.37 -1.56
CA ARG A 151 -26.52 -4.76 -1.08
C ARG A 151 -27.56 -4.63 -2.18
N ARG A 152 -27.17 -4.27 -3.41
CA ARG A 152 -28.12 -4.16 -4.54
C ARG A 152 -28.77 -5.49 -4.89
N SER A 153 -28.03 -6.59 -4.80
CA SER A 153 -28.57 -7.94 -5.06
C SER A 153 -29.55 -8.43 -3.99
N ALA A 154 -29.60 -7.79 -2.82
CA ALA A 154 -30.47 -8.20 -1.70
C ALA A 154 -31.81 -7.45 -1.67
N VAL A 155 -32.00 -6.40 -2.46
CA VAL A 155 -33.29 -5.69 -2.57
C VAL A 155 -34.16 -6.45 -3.58
N PRO A 156 -35.33 -7.01 -3.20
CA PRO A 156 -36.23 -7.67 -4.14
C PRO A 156 -36.71 -6.67 -5.20
N SER A 157 -36.74 -7.08 -6.47
CA SER A 157 -37.42 -6.31 -7.52
C SER A 157 -38.89 -6.23 -7.17
N ALA A 158 -39.40 -5.01 -6.92
CA ALA A 158 -40.83 -4.78 -6.73
C ALA A 158 -41.61 -5.26 -7.98
N PRO A 159 -42.79 -5.88 -7.78
CA PRO A 159 -43.61 -6.42 -8.87
C PRO A 159 -44.16 -5.33 -9.79
#